data_AF-A0A925X703-F1
#
_entry.id   AF-A0A925X703-F1
#
_cell.length_a   1.000
_cell.length_b   1.000
_cell.length_c   1.000
_cell.angle_alpha   90.00
_cell.angle_beta   90.00
_cell.angle_gamma   90.00
#
_symmetry.space_group_name_H-M   'P 1'
#
loop_
_entity.id
_entity.type
_entity.pdbx_description
1 polymer ?
#
loop_
_entity_poly.entity_id
_entity_poly.type
_entity_poly.pdbx_seq_one_letter_code
_entity_poly.pdbx_strand_id
1 'polypeptide(L)'
;MFAQNMDEDDNYASEFTYGITLSTTGGIPSGFILKNARFIKDRWYHVFFLEVMNVKHPKEYRSNNFTQTYGGAFVYDKLNNFYVIRPQYGREYVLFRKAAEQGVQIDAILAGGPSLGFLKPYYIQYVYSNSDVRTERYDPNVHPNANAIAGNGGFWNGLGESKLQIGANLKAGITFEF
;
A
#
# COMPACT_ATOMS: atom_id res chain seq x y z
N MET A 1 -39.26 -8.13 -42.26
CA MET A 1 -38.10 -8.69 -41.54
C MET A 1 -37.36 -7.52 -40.92
N PHE A 2 -37.49 -7.33 -39.60
CA PHE A 2 -36.75 -6.31 -38.85
C PHE A 2 -35.78 -7.06 -37.96
N ALA A 3 -34.49 -7.03 -38.30
CA ALA A 3 -33.43 -7.50 -37.43
C ALA A 3 -33.21 -6.40 -36.38
N GLN A 4 -33.71 -6.66 -35.18
CA GLN A 4 -33.61 -5.80 -34.02
C GLN A 4 -32.15 -5.80 -33.54
N ASN A 5 -31.56 -4.61 -33.57
CA ASN A 5 -30.32 -4.17 -32.92
C ASN A 5 -29.78 -5.14 -31.86
N MET A 6 -28.69 -5.84 -32.19
CA MET A 6 -27.79 -6.48 -31.23
C MET A 6 -26.55 -5.60 -31.08
N ASP A 7 -26.72 -4.41 -30.50
CA ASP A 7 -25.60 -3.50 -30.15
C ASP A 7 -25.85 -2.80 -28.79
N GLU A 8 -26.77 -3.31 -27.97
CA GLU A 8 -27.05 -2.79 -26.63
C GLU A 8 -26.48 -3.74 -25.56
N ASP A 9 -25.70 -3.16 -24.63
CA ASP A 9 -25.35 -3.64 -23.29
C ASP A 9 -23.98 -4.29 -22.96
N ASP A 10 -22.92 -4.06 -23.75
CA ASP A 10 -21.53 -4.28 -23.28
C ASP A 10 -20.84 -3.00 -22.75
N ASN A 11 -21.61 -2.00 -22.31
CA ASN A 11 -21.09 -0.80 -21.67
C ASN A 11 -21.14 -0.94 -20.15
N TYR A 12 -20.09 -1.48 -19.52
CA TYR A 12 -19.91 -1.34 -18.08
C TYR A 12 -19.85 0.15 -17.71
N ALA A 13 -20.94 0.67 -17.13
CA ALA A 13 -21.01 2.07 -16.71
C ALA A 13 -19.96 2.42 -15.64
N SER A 14 -19.61 1.42 -14.81
CA SER A 14 -18.52 1.52 -13.86
C SER A 14 -17.91 0.15 -13.54
N GLU A 15 -16.58 0.10 -13.46
CA GLU A 15 -15.81 -1.05 -13.00
C GLU A 15 -15.22 -0.73 -11.62
N PHE A 16 -15.25 -1.69 -10.70
CA PHE A 16 -14.55 -1.59 -9.42
C PHE A 16 -13.66 -2.81 -9.24
N THR A 17 -12.36 -2.56 -9.07
CA THR A 17 -11.34 -3.59 -8.94
C THR A 17 -10.60 -3.39 -7.63
N TYR A 18 -10.26 -4.48 -6.95
CA TYR A 18 -9.41 -4.47 -5.77
C TYR A 18 -8.28 -5.49 -5.93
N GLY A 19 -7.14 -5.21 -5.33
CA GLY A 19 -5.97 -6.06 -5.48
C GLY A 19 -4.95 -5.89 -4.36
N ILE A 20 -4.04 -6.85 -4.29
CA ILE A 20 -2.88 -6.82 -3.41
C ILE A 20 -1.67 -6.45 -4.24
N THR A 21 -0.82 -5.58 -3.69
CA THR A 21 0.44 -5.18 -4.33
C THR A 21 1.61 -5.86 -3.65
N LEU A 22 2.52 -6.39 -4.45
CA LEU A 22 3.79 -6.94 -4.00
C LEU A 22 4.91 -5.99 -4.41
N SER A 23 5.83 -5.72 -3.50
CA SER A 23 6.95 -4.80 -3.75
C SER A 23 8.16 -5.26 -2.98
N THR A 24 9.33 -5.22 -3.64
CA THR A 24 10.63 -5.56 -3.03
C THR A 24 10.95 -4.66 -1.83
N THR A 25 10.49 -3.41 -1.84
CA THR A 25 10.71 -2.46 -0.74
C THR A 25 9.72 -2.59 0.42
N GLY A 26 8.56 -3.22 0.23
CA GLY A 26 7.53 -3.36 1.28
C GLY A 26 7.43 -4.76 1.91
N GLY A 27 8.03 -5.76 1.26
CA GLY A 27 7.80 -7.17 1.58
C GLY A 27 6.52 -7.71 0.92
N ILE A 28 6.08 -8.88 1.36
CA ILE A 28 4.91 -9.58 0.82
C ILE A 28 3.90 -9.80 1.95
N PRO A 29 2.64 -9.31 1.82
CA PRO A 29 2.18 -8.31 0.86
C PRO A 29 2.71 -6.90 1.20
N SER A 30 2.95 -6.08 0.18
CA SER A 30 3.43 -4.69 0.39
C SER A 30 2.32 -3.68 0.55
N GLY A 31 1.12 -3.98 0.07
CA GLY A 31 -0.01 -3.07 0.13
C GLY A 31 -1.25 -3.57 -0.59
N PHE A 32 -2.21 -2.67 -0.73
CA PHE A 32 -3.48 -2.88 -1.43
C PHE A 32 -3.71 -1.77 -2.44
N ILE A 33 -4.45 -2.11 -3.50
CA ILE A 33 -4.87 -1.17 -4.54
C ILE A 33 -6.37 -1.32 -4.77
N LEU A 34 -7.06 -0.19 -4.87
CA LEU A 34 -8.44 -0.10 -5.34
C LEU A 34 -8.45 0.72 -6.63
N LYS A 35 -9.23 0.28 -7.62
CA LYS A 35 -9.49 0.95 -8.90
C LYS A 35 -11.00 1.16 -9.02
N ASN A 36 -11.42 2.36 -9.36
CA ASN A 36 -12.77 2.62 -9.86
C ASN A 36 -12.65 3.26 -11.25
N ALA A 37 -13.14 2.58 -12.28
CA ALA A 37 -13.24 3.12 -13.62
C ALA A 37 -14.69 3.49 -13.94
N ARG A 38 -14.90 4.62 -14.60
CA ARG A 38 -16.22 5.08 -15.06
C ARG A 38 -16.16 5.46 -16.51
N PHE A 39 -17.11 4.96 -17.29
CA PHE A 39 -17.20 5.27 -18.71
C PHE A 39 -17.47 6.77 -18.93
N ILE A 40 -16.82 7.35 -19.94
CA ILE A 40 -17.03 8.75 -20.35
C ILE A 40 -17.71 8.78 -21.71
N LYS A 41 -16.95 8.41 -22.75
CA LYS A 41 -17.38 8.47 -24.15
C LYS A 41 -16.46 7.60 -25.00
N ASP A 42 -17.05 6.93 -25.99
CA ASP A 42 -16.38 6.10 -26.99
C ASP A 42 -15.51 5.01 -26.35
N ARG A 43 -14.21 5.27 -26.16
CA ARG A 43 -13.23 4.32 -25.65
C ARG A 43 -12.51 4.83 -24.40
N TRP A 44 -12.97 5.95 -23.83
CA TRP A 44 -12.33 6.63 -22.71
C TRP A 44 -13.08 6.41 -21.40
N TYR A 45 -12.31 6.09 -20.36
CA TYR A 45 -12.77 5.92 -19.00
C TYR A 45 -12.01 6.86 -18.05
N HIS A 46 -12.71 7.40 -17.06
CA HIS A 46 -12.09 8.04 -15.90
C HIS A 46 -11.70 6.97 -14.91
N VAL A 47 -10.47 7.01 -14.42
CA VAL A 47 -10.00 6.04 -13.43
C VAL A 47 -9.52 6.74 -12.18
N PHE A 48 -9.99 6.25 -11.03
CA PHE A 48 -9.50 6.61 -9.72
C PHE A 48 -8.80 5.41 -9.10
N PHE A 49 -7.58 5.62 -8.60
CA PHE A 49 -6.85 4.64 -7.83
C PHE A 49 -6.67 5.10 -6.39
N LEU A 50 -6.75 4.15 -5.48
CA LEU A 50 -6.31 4.32 -4.10
C LEU A 50 -5.34 3.20 -3.74
N GLU A 51 -4.08 3.54 -3.54
CA GLU A 51 -3.08 2.59 -3.06
C GLU A 51 -2.70 2.89 -1.62
N VAL A 52 -2.60 1.84 -0.82
CA VAL A 52 -2.06 1.90 0.54
C VAL A 52 -0.94 0.90 0.63
N MET A 53 0.27 1.35 0.98
CA MET A 53 1.44 0.49 1.06
C MET A 53 2.31 0.77 2.26
N ASN A 54 2.95 -0.28 2.76
CA ASN A 54 4.03 -0.18 3.72
C ASN A 54 5.37 -0.24 2.97
N VAL A 55 6.30 0.65 3.35
CA VAL A 55 7.65 0.67 2.81
C VAL A 55 8.61 0.39 3.95
N LYS A 56 9.46 -0.60 3.75
CA LYS A 56 10.54 -0.98 4.66
C LYS A 56 11.86 -0.45 4.15
N HIS A 57 12.70 -0.01 5.07
CA HIS A 57 14.07 0.34 4.73
C HIS A 57 14.89 -0.94 4.45
N PRO A 58 15.75 -0.99 3.41
CA PRO A 58 16.51 -2.20 3.06
C PRO A 58 17.39 -2.77 4.18
N LYS A 59 17.76 -1.92 5.15
CA LYS A 59 18.55 -2.31 6.34
C LYS A 59 17.70 -2.72 7.56
N GLU A 60 16.38 -2.89 7.40
CA GLU A 60 15.53 -3.38 8.49
C GLU A 60 15.75 -4.88 8.71
N TYR A 61 16.51 -5.24 9.75
CA TYR A 61 16.65 -6.63 10.18
C TYR A 61 15.72 -6.91 11.35
N ARG A 62 14.72 -7.77 11.14
CA ARG A 62 13.83 -8.22 12.21
C ARG A 62 14.63 -9.13 13.12
N SER A 63 14.83 -8.70 14.37
CA SER A 63 15.47 -9.51 15.40
C SER A 63 14.37 -10.07 16.29
N ASN A 64 14.32 -11.40 16.43
CA ASN A 64 13.51 -12.01 17.47
C ASN A 64 14.38 -12.05 18.73
N ASN A 65 13.87 -11.57 19.86
CA ASN A 65 14.55 -11.83 21.13
C ASN A 65 14.69 -13.34 21.31
N PHE A 66 15.93 -13.79 21.46
CA PHE A 66 16.28 -15.18 21.77
C PHE A 66 16.30 -15.43 23.28
N THR A 67 16.13 -14.38 24.11
CA THR A 67 16.07 -14.47 25.56
C THR A 67 14.65 -14.85 26.02
N GLN A 68 14.58 -15.97 26.73
CA GLN A 68 13.40 -16.72 27.15
C GLN A 68 12.39 -15.95 28.04
N THR A 69 12.67 -14.70 28.41
CA THR A 69 11.89 -13.91 29.38
C THR A 69 10.83 -13.02 28.73
N TYR A 70 11.03 -12.52 27.51
CA TYR A 70 10.07 -11.65 26.81
C TYR A 70 10.00 -12.00 25.31
N GLY A 71 8.84 -12.51 24.87
CA GLY A 71 8.65 -13.12 23.53
C GLY A 71 8.23 -12.16 22.41
N GLY A 72 8.39 -10.85 22.56
CA GLY A 72 7.98 -9.88 21.55
C GLY A 72 8.96 -9.81 20.36
N ALA A 73 8.43 -9.93 19.14
CA ALA A 73 9.21 -9.63 17.93
C ALA A 73 9.42 -8.12 17.80
N PHE A 74 10.65 -7.70 17.50
CA PHE A 74 11.00 -6.29 17.27
C PHE A 74 11.97 -6.15 16.09
N VAL A 75 12.19 -4.93 15.62
CA VAL A 75 13.16 -4.64 14.57
C VAL A 75 14.26 -3.79 15.21
N TYR A 76 15.46 -4.36 15.31
CA TYR A 76 16.60 -3.66 15.89
C TYR A 76 17.02 -2.50 14.96
N ASP A 77 17.45 -1.38 15.54
CA ASP A 77 17.83 -0.15 14.83
C ASP A 77 16.75 0.52 13.96
N LYS A 78 15.48 0.13 14.10
CA LYS A 78 14.39 0.78 13.37
C LYS A 78 13.92 2.05 14.08
N LEU A 79 14.06 3.21 13.46
CA LEU A 79 13.61 4.49 14.03
C LEU A 79 12.16 4.84 13.67
N ASN A 80 11.72 4.51 12.45
CA ASN A 80 10.39 4.87 11.95
C ASN A 80 9.79 3.76 11.09
N ASN A 81 8.47 3.65 11.08
CA ASN A 81 7.71 2.93 10.05
C ASN A 81 7.24 3.93 8.99
N PHE A 82 7.32 3.56 7.72
CA PHE A 82 6.85 4.40 6.62
C PHE A 82 5.63 3.76 5.95
N TYR A 83 4.50 4.47 5.99
CA TYR A 83 3.26 4.09 5.31
C TYR A 83 2.96 5.13 4.24
N VAL A 84 2.49 4.71 3.07
CA VAL A 84 2.20 5.62 1.96
C VAL A 84 0.80 5.37 1.45
N ILE A 85 0.01 6.44 1.36
CA ILE A 85 -1.30 6.46 0.74
C ILE A 85 -1.20 7.27 -0.55
N ARG A 86 -1.66 6.71 -1.67
CA ARG A 86 -1.58 7.33 -3.00
C ARG A 86 -2.96 7.34 -3.64
N PRO A 87 -3.74 8.43 -3.46
CA PRO A 87 -4.87 8.70 -4.33
C PRO A 87 -4.32 9.12 -5.70
N GLN A 88 -4.83 8.51 -6.77
CA GLN A 88 -4.40 8.81 -8.14
C GLN A 88 -5.64 8.97 -8.99
N TYR A 89 -5.56 9.87 -9.96
CA TYR A 89 -6.60 10.09 -10.95
C TYR A 89 -5.99 10.02 -12.34
N GLY A 90 -6.73 9.43 -13.27
CA GLY A 90 -6.20 9.14 -14.59
C GLY A 90 -7.26 8.83 -15.61
N ARG A 91 -6.78 8.32 -16.74
CA ARG A 91 -7.58 7.87 -17.86
C ARG A 91 -7.19 6.47 -18.26
N GLU A 92 -8.18 5.75 -18.74
CA GLU A 92 -8.03 4.45 -19.38
C GLU A 92 -8.63 4.53 -20.78
N TYR A 93 -7.92 3.96 -21.74
CA TYR A 93 -8.27 3.99 -23.14
C TYR A 93 -8.27 2.57 -23.70
N VAL A 94 -9.42 2.17 -24.26
CA VAL A 94 -9.58 0.85 -24.89
C VAL A 94 -8.87 0.86 -26.24
N LEU A 95 -7.73 0.18 -26.32
CA LEU A 95 -6.96 0.04 -27.56
C LEU A 95 -7.67 -0.90 -28.53
N PHE A 96 -8.08 -2.07 -28.02
CA PHE A 96 -8.75 -3.12 -28.78
C PHE A 96 -9.99 -3.59 -28.03
N ARG A 97 -11.13 -3.59 -28.71
CA ARG A 97 -12.40 -4.12 -28.17
C ARG A 97 -12.51 -5.61 -28.45
N LYS A 98 -13.14 -6.33 -27.53
CA LYS A 98 -13.50 -7.74 -27.73
C LYS A 98 -14.41 -7.89 -28.96
N ALA A 99 -14.06 -8.79 -29.88
CA ALA A 99 -14.91 -9.22 -30.98
C ALA A 99 -15.84 -10.34 -30.51
N ALA A 100 -17.01 -10.47 -31.15
CA ALA A 100 -18.11 -11.37 -30.75
C ALA A 100 -17.70 -12.85 -30.59
N GLU A 101 -16.66 -13.31 -31.29
CA GLU A 101 -16.09 -14.65 -31.15
C GLU A 101 -14.61 -14.54 -30.75
N GLN A 102 -14.32 -14.75 -29.45
CA GLN A 102 -12.96 -14.94 -28.90
C GLN A 102 -11.99 -13.73 -28.92
N GLY A 103 -12.48 -12.50 -28.83
CA GLY A 103 -11.61 -11.33 -28.70
C GLY A 103 -11.01 -11.14 -27.30
N VAL A 104 -9.75 -10.70 -27.23
CA VAL A 104 -9.13 -10.13 -26.01
C VAL A 104 -9.28 -8.62 -26.05
N GLN A 105 -9.77 -8.01 -24.98
CA GLN A 105 -9.76 -6.55 -24.83
C GLN A 105 -8.44 -6.10 -24.23
N ILE A 106 -7.88 -5.01 -24.78
CA ILE A 106 -6.61 -4.44 -24.34
C ILE A 106 -6.84 -2.98 -24.00
N ASP A 107 -6.50 -2.62 -22.77
CA ASP A 107 -6.70 -1.28 -22.23
C ASP A 107 -5.38 -0.65 -21.80
N ALA A 108 -5.16 0.61 -22.17
CA ALA A 108 -4.02 1.39 -21.73
C ALA A 108 -4.43 2.36 -20.62
N ILE A 109 -3.69 2.37 -19.52
CA ILE A 109 -3.98 3.18 -18.34
C ILE A 109 -2.84 4.18 -18.12
N LEU A 110 -3.21 5.43 -17.84
CA LEU A 110 -2.30 6.47 -17.38
C LEU A 110 -2.95 7.25 -16.24
N ALA A 111 -2.33 7.25 -15.06
CA ALA A 111 -2.80 7.96 -13.88
C ALA A 111 -1.65 8.62 -13.13
N GLY A 112 -1.96 9.68 -12.39
CA GLY A 112 -0.99 10.33 -11.51
C GLY A 112 -1.67 10.94 -10.30
N GLY A 113 -0.90 11.21 -9.26
CA GLY A 113 -1.44 11.79 -8.05
C GLY A 113 -0.39 12.09 -6.98
N PRO A 114 -0.81 12.71 -5.87
CA PRO A 114 0.07 12.91 -4.74
C PRO A 114 0.36 11.58 -4.02
N SER A 115 1.52 11.53 -3.37
CA SER A 115 1.91 10.46 -2.45
C SER A 115 1.97 11.04 -1.04
N LEU A 116 1.11 10.56 -0.16
CA LEU A 116 1.05 10.96 1.24
C LEU A 116 1.74 9.89 2.09
N GLY A 117 2.99 10.17 2.46
CA GLY A 117 3.81 9.33 3.32
C GLY A 117 3.68 9.70 4.79
N PHE A 118 3.51 8.73 5.66
CA PHE A 118 3.44 8.87 7.11
C PHE A 118 4.65 8.18 7.72
N LEU A 119 5.57 8.97 8.27
CA LEU A 119 6.70 8.50 9.07
C LEU A 119 6.26 8.41 10.52
N LYS A 120 5.85 7.20 10.91
CA LYS A 120 5.42 6.90 12.27
C LYS A 120 6.64 6.51 13.11
N PRO A 121 6.94 7.18 14.24
CA PRO A 121 8.03 6.78 15.12
C PRO A 121 7.86 5.33 15.59
N TYR A 122 8.96 4.59 15.68
CA TYR A 122 8.95 3.22 16.18
C TYR A 122 8.94 3.23 17.70
N TYR A 123 7.88 2.70 18.30
CA TYR A 123 7.77 2.56 19.74
C TYR A 123 8.13 1.15 20.15
N ILE A 124 8.82 1.01 21.27
CA ILE A 124 9.17 -0.27 21.87
C ILE A 124 8.67 -0.31 23.31
N GLN A 125 8.49 -1.52 23.83
CA GLN A 125 8.33 -1.75 25.26
C GLN A 125 9.71 -2.07 25.83
N TYR A 126 10.23 -1.20 26.69
CA TYR A 126 11.55 -1.37 27.32
C TYR A 126 11.39 -1.69 28.81
N VAL A 127 12.13 -2.69 29.28
CA VAL A 127 12.15 -3.15 30.66
C VAL A 127 13.33 -2.52 31.38
N TYR A 128 13.04 -1.63 32.32
CA TYR A 128 14.06 -1.04 33.18
C TYR A 128 14.40 -1.95 34.35
N SER A 129 15.53 -1.71 35.03
CA SER A 129 16.10 -2.57 36.07
C SER A 129 15.15 -2.91 37.24
N ASN A 130 14.07 -2.16 37.44
CA ASN A 130 13.05 -2.40 38.46
C ASN A 130 11.83 -3.19 37.95
N SER A 131 11.95 -3.88 36.81
CA SER A 131 10.83 -4.53 36.11
C SER A 131 9.72 -3.56 35.65
N ASP A 132 10.05 -2.27 35.57
CA ASP A 132 9.16 -1.23 35.05
C ASP A 132 9.17 -1.30 33.51
N VAL A 133 8.00 -1.54 32.92
CA VAL A 133 7.83 -1.68 31.47
C VAL A 133 7.23 -0.39 30.93
N ARG A 134 8.02 0.34 30.16
CA ARG A 134 7.59 1.61 29.55
C ARG A 134 7.47 1.46 28.05
N THR A 135 6.44 2.09 27.49
CA THR A 135 6.27 2.19 26.04
C THR A 135 6.80 3.54 25.59
N GLU A 136 7.91 3.55 24.90
CA GLU A 136 8.60 4.77 24.48
C GLU A 136 9.16 4.66 23.07
N ARG A 137 9.52 5.81 22.50
CA ARG A 137 10.12 5.89 21.17
C ARG A 137 11.52 5.28 21.22
N TYR A 138 11.81 4.40 20.28
CA TYR A 138 13.12 3.78 20.16
C TYR A 138 14.20 4.80 19.84
N ASP A 139 15.26 4.78 20.65
CA ASP A 139 16.50 5.56 20.48
C ASP A 139 17.68 4.65 20.83
N PRO A 140 18.62 4.37 19.89
CA PRO A 140 19.79 3.53 20.13
C PRO A 140 20.69 4.00 21.28
N ASN A 141 20.73 5.31 21.57
CA ASN A 141 21.58 5.87 22.63
C ASN A 141 20.97 5.65 24.02
N VAL A 142 19.64 5.67 24.12
CA VAL A 142 18.90 5.47 25.38
C VAL A 142 18.63 3.99 25.64
N HIS A 143 18.47 3.20 24.56
CA HIS A 143 18.15 1.78 24.60
C HIS A 143 19.28 0.93 24.01
N PRO A 144 20.51 0.97 24.57
CA PRO A 144 21.63 0.22 24.03
C PRO A 144 21.49 -1.30 24.26
N ASN A 145 20.67 -1.73 25.23
CA ASN A 145 20.48 -3.14 25.55
C ASN A 145 19.27 -3.72 24.81
N ALA A 146 19.52 -4.39 23.68
CA ALA A 146 18.49 -5.09 22.92
C ALA A 146 17.72 -6.13 23.75
N ASN A 147 18.35 -6.77 24.74
CA ASN A 147 17.73 -7.82 25.55
C ASN A 147 16.70 -7.28 26.56
N ALA A 148 16.72 -5.98 26.84
CA ALA A 148 15.75 -5.31 27.71
C ALA A 148 14.50 -4.86 26.93
N ILE A 149 14.48 -5.03 25.60
CA ILE A 149 13.31 -4.76 24.78
C ILE A 149 12.33 -5.92 24.94
N ALA A 150 11.18 -5.71 25.56
CA ALA A 150 10.15 -6.74 25.71
C ALA A 150 9.37 -7.00 24.42
N GLY A 151 9.23 -5.98 23.55
CA GLY A 151 8.53 -6.09 22.27
C GLY A 151 8.24 -4.75 21.59
N ASN A 152 7.48 -4.79 20.50
CA ASN A 152 7.01 -3.61 19.78
C ASN A 152 5.86 -2.92 20.54
N GLY A 153 5.82 -1.58 20.50
CA GLY A 153 4.66 -0.82 20.94
C GLY A 153 3.42 -1.09 20.09
N GLY A 154 2.24 -0.85 20.66
CA GLY A 154 0.97 -1.02 19.94
C GLY A 154 0.86 -0.18 18.66
N PHE A 155 -0.01 -0.61 17.73
CA PHE A 155 -0.19 0.06 16.44
C PHE A 155 -0.65 1.52 16.54
N TRP A 156 -1.36 1.89 17.61
CA TRP A 156 -1.86 3.25 17.81
C TRP A 156 -0.82 4.20 18.42
N ASN A 157 0.24 3.67 19.03
CA ASN A 157 1.29 4.48 19.68
C ASN A 157 2.12 5.21 18.63
N GLY A 158 2.37 6.51 18.80
CA GLY A 158 3.16 7.33 17.87
C GLY A 158 2.41 7.85 16.64
N LEU A 159 1.09 7.61 16.51
CA LEU A 159 0.30 8.16 15.40
C LEU A 159 0.23 9.69 15.43
N GLY A 160 0.06 10.29 16.62
CA GLY A 160 0.03 11.75 16.79
C GLY A 160 1.37 12.46 16.55
N GLU A 161 2.47 11.72 16.62
CA GLU A 161 3.84 12.21 16.38
C GLU A 161 4.35 11.88 14.97
N SER A 162 3.47 11.37 14.10
CA SER A 162 3.85 10.98 12.75
C SER A 162 4.15 12.20 11.89
N LYS A 163 5.27 12.15 11.16
CA LYS A 163 5.62 13.21 10.22
C LYS A 163 5.01 12.91 8.85
N LEU A 164 4.28 13.88 8.31
CA LEU A 164 3.76 13.80 6.95
C LEU A 164 4.88 14.14 5.95
N GLN A 165 5.02 13.32 4.92
CA GLN A 165 5.90 13.49 3.78
C GLN A 165 5.05 13.51 2.53
N ILE A 166 5.16 14.56 1.72
CA ILE A 166 4.37 14.72 0.50
C ILE A 166 5.29 14.47 -0.70
N GLY A 167 4.80 13.69 -1.65
CA GLY A 167 5.46 13.47 -2.94
C GLY A 167 4.44 13.38 -4.07
N ALA A 168 4.90 12.95 -5.23
CA ALA A 168 4.06 12.67 -6.39
C ALA A 168 4.29 11.25 -6.89
N ASN A 169 3.36 10.70 -7.66
CA ASN A 169 3.48 9.44 -8.35
C ASN A 169 2.85 9.51 -9.75
N LEU A 170 3.33 8.63 -10.62
CA LEU A 170 2.79 8.38 -11.94
C LEU A 170 2.66 6.86 -12.11
N LYS A 171 1.56 6.42 -12.72
CA LYS A 171 1.22 5.05 -13.04
C LYS A 171 0.90 4.96 -14.52
N ALA A 172 1.53 4.02 -15.20
CA ALA A 172 1.16 3.59 -16.54
C ALA A 172 1.02 2.07 -16.55
N GLY A 173 0.07 1.54 -17.33
CA GLY A 173 -0.18 0.10 -17.39
C GLY A 173 -0.95 -0.32 -18.63
N ILE A 174 -0.90 -1.61 -18.93
CA ILE A 174 -1.71 -2.26 -19.96
C ILE A 174 -2.46 -3.42 -19.30
N THR A 175 -3.77 -3.48 -19.53
CA THR A 175 -4.64 -4.55 -19.02
C THR A 175 -5.11 -5.42 -20.17
N PHE A 176 -5.19 -6.72 -19.93
CA PHE A 176 -5.74 -7.71 -20.87
C PHE A 176 -6.96 -8.37 -20.23
N GLU A 177 -8.09 -8.31 -20.92
CA GLU A 177 -9.35 -8.91 -20.48
C GLU A 177 -9.79 -9.98 -21.50
N PHE A 178 -10.09 -11.18 -21.00
CA PHE A 178 -10.33 -12.40 -21.79
C PHE A 178 -11.81 -12.77 -21.85
#